data_AF-A0A7X6YCU7-F1
#
_entry.id   AF-A0A7X6YCU7-F1
#
_cell.length_a   1.000
_cell.length_b   1.000
_cell.length_c   1.000
_cell.angle_alpha   90.00
_cell.angle_beta   90.00
_cell.angle_gamma   90.00
#
_symmetry.space_group_name_H-M   'P 1'
#
loop_
_entity.id
_entity.type
_entity.pdbx_description
1 polymer ?
#
loop_
_entity_poly.entity_id
_entity_poly.type
_entity_poly.pdbx_seq_one_letter_code
_entity_poly.pdbx_strand_id
1 'polypeptide(L)'
;MKKTEAEKLLLRRRAAFTIIELLVVISIMAVIATLVTGAAIKSVRQSRKRRVQVMVRVLENGLVAYRTQENEWPFKISDLRAETLDRNDKYANELFKRVPRYWAHGEDNYKVFEEMLRKMATERVMYFDPSALFVHRHKQMRDALLEGRFDLPVGYPDPVEPGTFRYFCVEYNALSDSVKVHCADSLNGSTHRPGTAMYGMPDSFQCPKW
;
A
#
# COMPACT_ATOMS: atom_id res chain seq x y z
N MET A 1 -80.07 -14.16 2.39
CA MET A 1 -79.06 -13.72 3.38
C MET A 1 -78.31 -14.95 3.91
N LYS A 2 -77.09 -15.20 3.43
CA LYS A 2 -76.14 -16.18 3.99
C LYS A 2 -74.72 -15.60 3.85
N LYS A 3 -74.27 -14.84 4.84
CA LYS A 3 -72.88 -14.39 4.99
C LYS A 3 -72.63 -14.29 6.49
N THR A 4 -72.18 -15.36 7.13
CA THR A 4 -71.88 -15.27 8.58
C THR A 4 -70.89 -16.29 9.14
N GLU A 5 -70.40 -17.26 8.36
CA GLU A 5 -69.48 -18.30 8.90
C GLU A 5 -68.05 -18.16 8.35
N ALA A 6 -67.87 -17.77 7.08
CA ALA A 6 -66.55 -17.67 6.44
C ALA A 6 -65.69 -16.49 6.92
N GLU A 7 -66.29 -15.40 7.41
CA GLU A 7 -65.55 -14.22 7.90
C GLU A 7 -64.94 -14.40 9.29
N LYS A 8 -65.47 -15.33 10.12
CA LYS A 8 -64.94 -15.56 11.48
C LYS A 8 -63.65 -16.40 11.50
N LEU A 9 -63.39 -17.20 10.47
CA LEU A 9 -62.13 -17.96 10.36
C LEU A 9 -60.94 -17.09 9.92
N LEU A 10 -61.20 -15.86 9.45
CA LEU A 10 -60.17 -14.88 9.07
C LEU A 10 -59.78 -13.93 10.20
N LEU A 11 -60.32 -14.09 11.42
CA LEU A 11 -59.81 -13.45 12.63
C LEU A 11 -58.58 -14.20 13.15
N ARG A 12 -57.58 -14.27 12.26
CA ARG A 12 -56.20 -13.85 12.50
C ARG A 12 -55.76 -14.11 13.93
N ARG A 13 -55.23 -15.32 14.18
CA ARG A 13 -54.28 -15.58 15.27
C ARG A 13 -53.13 -14.58 15.14
N ARG A 14 -53.28 -13.39 15.73
CA ARG A 14 -52.18 -12.47 15.94
C ARG A 14 -51.41 -13.07 17.10
N ALA A 15 -50.40 -13.89 16.79
CA ALA A 15 -49.42 -14.31 17.77
C ALA A 15 -48.78 -13.03 18.32
N ALA A 16 -49.12 -12.68 19.56
CA ALA A 16 -48.46 -11.61 20.26
C ALA A 16 -47.03 -12.08 20.55
N PHE A 17 -46.06 -11.42 19.93
CA PHE A 17 -44.64 -11.69 20.11
C PHE A 17 -44.30 -11.47 21.59
N THR A 18 -43.78 -12.51 22.25
CA THR A 18 -43.50 -12.40 23.69
C THR A 18 -42.24 -11.58 23.92
N ILE A 19 -42.16 -10.89 25.07
CA ILE A 19 -40.93 -10.14 25.45
C ILE A 19 -39.71 -11.06 25.48
N ILE A 20 -39.90 -12.32 25.89
CA ILE A 20 -38.85 -13.34 25.92
C ILE A 20 -38.35 -13.65 24.52
N GLU A 21 -39.24 -13.79 23.53
CA GLU A 21 -38.88 -14.04 22.13
C GLU A 21 -38.01 -12.90 21.56
N LEU A 22 -38.36 -11.65 21.87
CA LEU A 22 -37.55 -10.50 21.50
C LEU A 22 -36.17 -10.49 22.17
N LEU A 23 -36.11 -10.85 23.46
CA LEU A 23 -34.85 -10.92 24.21
C LEU A 23 -33.90 -11.97 23.63
N VAL A 24 -34.43 -13.14 23.28
CA VAL A 24 -33.64 -14.21 22.64
C VAL A 24 -33.09 -13.74 21.30
N VAL A 25 -33.90 -13.08 20.46
CA VAL A 25 -33.44 -12.59 19.15
C VAL A 25 -32.31 -11.56 19.28
N ILE A 26 -32.45 -10.56 20.15
CA ILE A 26 -31.39 -9.55 20.33
C ILE A 26 -30.11 -10.18 20.89
N SER A 27 -30.22 -11.21 21.75
CA SER A 27 -29.05 -11.91 22.29
C SER A 27 -28.29 -12.68 21.20
N ILE A 28 -29.01 -13.36 20.31
CA ILE A 28 -28.41 -14.08 19.18
C ILE A 28 -27.80 -13.09 18.17
N MET A 29 -28.49 -11.98 17.88
CA MET A 29 -27.97 -10.93 17.00
C MET A 29 -26.68 -10.31 17.55
N ALA A 30 -26.60 -10.06 18.86
CA ALA A 30 -25.39 -9.55 19.50
C ALA A 30 -24.20 -10.50 19.34
N VAL A 31 -24.40 -11.81 19.59
CA VAL A 31 -23.35 -12.82 19.41
C VAL A 31 -22.88 -12.87 17.95
N ILE A 32 -23.79 -12.91 16.98
CA ILE A 32 -23.45 -12.94 15.56
C ILE A 32 -22.66 -11.67 15.16
N ALA A 33 -23.11 -10.49 15.60
CA ALA A 33 -22.46 -9.22 15.28
C ALA A 33 -21.00 -9.18 15.74
N THR A 34 -20.69 -9.70 16.94
CA THR A 34 -19.31 -9.74 17.45
C THR A 34 -18.39 -10.63 16.60
N LEU A 35 -18.86 -11.80 16.19
CA LEU A 35 -18.09 -12.73 15.35
C LEU A 35 -17.81 -12.15 13.96
N VAL A 36 -18.83 -11.55 13.34
CA VAL A 36 -18.71 -10.93 12.02
C VAL A 36 -17.73 -9.76 12.04
N THR A 37 -17.77 -8.94 13.09
CA THR A 37 -16.88 -7.77 13.22
C THR A 37 -15.40 -8.17 13.24
N GLY A 38 -15.04 -9.22 13.99
CA GLY A 38 -13.65 -9.70 14.08
C GLY A 38 -13.10 -10.21 12.73
N ALA A 39 -13.91 -10.95 11.97
CA ALA A 39 -13.52 -11.43 10.65
C ALA A 39 -13.41 -10.29 9.62
N ALA A 40 -14.34 -9.32 9.68
CA ALA A 40 -14.34 -8.17 8.78
C ALA A 40 -13.05 -7.32 8.93
N ILE A 41 -12.61 -7.04 10.16
CA ILE A 41 -11.39 -6.25 10.41
C ILE A 41 -10.14 -6.93 9.81
N LYS A 42 -10.00 -8.25 9.98
CA LYS A 42 -8.88 -9.01 9.40
C LYS A 42 -8.90 -8.97 7.87
N SER A 43 -10.07 -9.17 7.27
CA SER A 43 -10.26 -9.10 5.83
C SER A 43 -9.87 -7.72 5.26
N VAL A 44 -10.29 -6.65 5.91
CA VAL A 44 -9.94 -5.26 5.50
C VAL A 44 -8.42 -5.05 5.57
N ARG A 45 -7.76 -5.45 6.66
CA ARG A 45 -6.29 -5.35 6.78
C ARG A 45 -5.56 -6.15 5.70
N GLN A 46 -6.01 -7.37 5.42
CA GLN A 46 -5.43 -8.20 4.37
C GLN A 46 -5.63 -7.59 2.98
N SER A 47 -6.79 -7.03 2.70
CA SER A 47 -7.07 -6.31 1.45
C SER A 47 -6.12 -5.13 1.27
N ARG A 48 -5.88 -4.32 2.32
CA ARG A 48 -4.91 -3.22 2.28
C ARG A 48 -3.49 -3.71 1.99
N LYS A 49 -3.02 -4.76 2.66
CA LYS A 49 -1.70 -5.36 2.39
C LYS A 49 -1.56 -5.81 0.94
N ARG A 50 -2.57 -6.51 0.41
CA ARG A 50 -2.59 -6.95 -1.00
C ARG A 50 -2.56 -5.76 -1.95
N ARG A 51 -3.29 -4.68 -1.65
CA ARG A 51 -3.28 -3.46 -2.47
C ARG A 51 -1.87 -2.87 -2.57
N VAL A 52 -1.15 -2.76 -1.45
CA VAL A 52 0.24 -2.27 -1.45
C VAL A 52 1.15 -3.17 -2.27
N GLN A 53 1.02 -4.50 -2.14
CA GLN A 53 1.81 -5.46 -2.94
C GLN A 53 1.52 -5.35 -4.45
N VAL A 54 0.27 -5.09 -4.83
CA VAL A 54 -0.07 -4.82 -6.23
C VAL A 54 0.55 -3.51 -6.70
N MET A 55 0.50 -2.45 -5.89
CA MET A 55 1.14 -1.17 -6.24
C MET A 55 2.64 -1.31 -6.46
N VAL A 56 3.34 -2.08 -5.63
CA VAL A 56 4.76 -2.39 -5.81
C VAL A 56 5.01 -2.94 -7.21
N ARG A 57 4.27 -3.99 -7.62
CA ARG A 57 4.41 -4.60 -8.95
C ARG A 57 4.06 -3.64 -10.07
N VAL A 58 3.05 -2.78 -9.87
CA VAL A 58 2.64 -1.77 -10.84
C VAL A 58 3.77 -0.77 -11.07
N LEU A 59 4.42 -0.30 -10.00
CA LEU A 59 5.57 0.61 -10.09
C LEU A 59 6.78 -0.07 -10.75
N GLU A 60 7.09 -1.31 -10.37
CA GLU A 60 8.16 -2.11 -11.00
C GLU A 60 7.93 -2.25 -12.50
N ASN A 61 6.75 -2.70 -12.90
CA ASN A 61 6.38 -2.87 -14.30
C ASN A 61 6.40 -1.53 -15.05
N GLY A 62 5.98 -0.44 -14.40
CA GLY A 62 6.04 0.90 -14.98
C GLY A 62 7.47 1.35 -15.29
N LEU A 63 8.41 1.14 -14.36
CA LEU A 63 9.83 1.46 -14.57
C LEU A 63 10.46 0.59 -15.66
N VAL A 64 10.15 -0.70 -15.69
CA VAL A 64 10.63 -1.61 -16.75
C VAL A 64 10.03 -1.25 -18.12
N ALA A 65 8.76 -0.87 -18.16
CA ALA A 65 8.09 -0.41 -19.37
C ALA A 65 8.72 0.89 -19.90
N TYR A 66 9.02 1.84 -19.01
CA TYR A 66 9.77 3.06 -19.36
C TYR A 66 11.12 2.71 -19.98
N ARG A 67 11.92 1.87 -19.31
CA ARG A 67 13.24 1.43 -19.78
C ARG A 67 13.17 0.77 -21.16
N THR A 68 12.12 0.00 -21.43
CA THR A 68 11.92 -0.69 -22.71
C THR A 68 11.56 0.28 -23.84
N GLN A 69 10.82 1.36 -23.54
CA GLN A 69 10.39 2.35 -24.54
C GLN A 69 11.49 3.39 -24.81
N GLU A 70 12.10 3.92 -23.76
CA GLU A 70 13.04 5.04 -23.84
C GLU A 70 14.51 4.60 -23.95
N ASN A 71 14.81 3.31 -23.75
CA ASN A 71 16.18 2.77 -23.66
C ASN A 71 17.04 3.44 -22.58
N GLU A 72 16.43 4.10 -21.59
CA GLU A 72 17.04 4.76 -20.44
C GLU A 72 16.17 4.58 -19.19
N TRP A 73 16.76 4.61 -18.00
CA TRP A 73 15.99 4.66 -16.75
C TRP A 73 15.53 6.10 -16.50
N PRO A 74 14.37 6.33 -15.87
CA PRO A 74 13.82 7.67 -15.61
C PRO A 74 14.55 8.42 -14.48
N PHE A 75 15.76 7.99 -14.14
CA PHE A 75 16.57 8.52 -13.04
C PHE A 75 18.05 8.40 -13.36
N LYS A 76 18.85 9.25 -12.71
CA LYS A 76 20.30 9.17 -12.79
C LYS A 76 20.82 8.40 -11.59
N ILE A 77 21.91 7.66 -11.81
CA ILE A 77 22.58 6.92 -10.73
C ILE A 77 23.05 7.87 -9.62
N SER A 78 23.40 9.12 -9.97
CA SER A 78 23.78 10.18 -9.02
C SER A 78 22.66 10.59 -8.05
N ASP A 79 21.40 10.38 -8.46
CA ASP A 79 20.22 10.74 -7.67
C ASP A 79 19.88 9.67 -6.64
N LEU A 80 20.47 8.48 -6.81
CA LEU A 80 20.32 7.35 -5.91
C LEU A 80 21.45 7.33 -4.88
N ARG A 81 21.12 6.92 -3.66
CA ARG A 81 22.13 6.70 -2.63
C ARG A 81 22.80 5.35 -2.88
N ALA A 82 24.12 5.37 -3.11
CA ALA A 82 24.90 4.16 -3.16
C ALA A 82 24.97 3.56 -1.76
N GLU A 83 24.40 2.37 -1.56
CA GLU A 83 24.61 1.63 -0.32
C GLU A 83 25.76 0.65 -0.55
N THR A 84 26.88 0.92 0.10
CA THR A 84 27.93 -0.08 0.24
C THR A 84 27.41 -1.06 1.30
N LEU A 85 26.97 -2.25 0.86
CA LEU A 85 26.51 -3.32 1.75
C LEU A 85 27.42 -3.40 2.97
N ASP A 86 26.85 -3.07 4.12
CA ASP A 86 27.57 -2.91 5.37
C ASP A 86 28.33 -4.21 5.69
N ARG A 87 29.56 -4.04 6.15
CA ARG A 87 30.72 -4.94 6.12
C ARG A 87 30.53 -6.31 6.80
N ASN A 88 29.38 -6.56 7.41
CA ASN A 88 29.15 -7.58 8.43
C ASN A 88 28.39 -8.83 7.96
N ASP A 89 28.03 -8.93 6.68
CA ASP A 89 27.51 -10.21 6.16
C ASP A 89 28.63 -11.22 5.96
N LYS A 90 28.72 -12.11 6.95
CA LYS A 90 29.60 -13.27 7.00
C LYS A 90 29.34 -14.27 5.85
N TYR A 91 28.24 -14.10 5.13
CA TYR A 91 27.78 -14.97 4.02
C TYR A 91 27.65 -14.25 2.67
N ALA A 92 27.89 -12.94 2.60
CA ALA A 92 27.98 -12.26 1.31
C ALA A 92 29.30 -12.66 0.66
N ASN A 93 29.23 -13.61 -0.29
CA ASN A 93 30.34 -14.01 -1.15
C ASN A 93 31.12 -12.75 -1.59
N GLU A 94 32.45 -12.77 -1.47
CA GLU A 94 33.31 -11.62 -1.77
C GLU A 94 33.10 -11.01 -3.16
N LEU A 95 32.53 -11.80 -4.09
CA LEU A 95 32.13 -11.38 -5.43
C LEU A 95 30.97 -10.35 -5.43
N PHE A 96 30.01 -10.48 -4.51
CA PHE A 96 28.84 -9.58 -4.41
C PHE A 96 29.10 -8.34 -3.55
N LYS A 97 30.14 -8.33 -2.72
CA LYS A 97 30.56 -7.13 -1.94
C LYS A 97 31.05 -5.98 -2.83
N ARG A 98 31.34 -6.25 -4.11
CA ARG A 98 31.86 -5.25 -5.06
C ARG A 98 30.79 -4.60 -5.92
N VAL A 99 29.53 -4.99 -5.76
CA VAL A 99 28.45 -4.54 -6.63
C VAL A 99 27.68 -3.42 -5.94
N PRO A 100 27.79 -2.17 -6.40
CA PRO A 100 27.03 -1.08 -5.81
C PRO A 100 25.54 -1.31 -6.12
N ARG A 101 24.75 -1.45 -5.05
CA ARG A 101 23.30 -1.32 -5.13
C ARG A 101 22.95 0.12 -4.80
N TYR A 102 22.03 0.66 -5.56
CA TYR A 102 21.61 2.04 -5.43
C TYR A 102 20.18 2.08 -4.95
N TRP A 103 19.89 2.99 -4.04
CA TRP A 103 18.58 3.08 -3.39
C TRP A 103 18.01 4.48 -3.47
N ALA A 104 16.71 4.54 -3.69
CA ALA A 104 15.89 5.73 -3.50
C ALA A 104 14.81 5.41 -2.47
N HIS A 105 14.77 6.17 -1.38
CA HIS A 105 13.85 5.95 -0.26
C HIS A 105 13.34 7.28 0.28
N GLY A 106 12.29 7.20 1.09
CA GLY A 106 11.74 8.37 1.78
C GLY A 106 11.26 9.44 0.79
N GLU A 107 11.59 10.69 1.09
CA GLU A 107 11.23 11.82 0.23
C GLU A 107 12.04 11.83 -1.06
N ASP A 108 13.25 11.29 -1.11
CA ASP A 108 14.08 11.29 -2.32
C ASP A 108 13.52 10.38 -3.44
N ASN A 109 12.53 9.53 -3.14
CA ASN A 109 12.01 8.59 -4.13
C ASN A 109 11.29 9.26 -5.32
N TYR A 110 10.88 10.53 -5.20
CA TYR A 110 10.27 11.24 -6.33
C TYR A 110 11.24 11.32 -7.52
N LYS A 111 12.55 11.39 -7.28
CA LYS A 111 13.58 11.47 -8.33
C LYS A 111 13.58 10.27 -9.27
N VAL A 112 13.11 9.11 -8.79
CA VAL A 112 12.94 7.90 -9.60
C VAL A 112 11.76 8.01 -10.56
N PHE A 113 10.71 8.69 -10.14
CA PHE A 113 9.44 8.71 -10.84
C PHE A 113 9.20 10.02 -11.61
N GLU A 114 9.93 11.09 -11.29
CA GLU A 114 9.67 12.44 -11.80
C GLU A 114 9.62 12.49 -13.33
N GLU A 115 10.65 11.97 -14.00
CA GLU A 115 10.76 12.03 -15.45
C GLU A 115 9.64 11.22 -16.13
N MET A 116 9.40 10.02 -15.60
CA MET A 116 8.32 9.15 -16.07
C MET A 116 6.95 9.83 -15.92
N LEU A 117 6.68 10.44 -14.76
CA LEU A 117 5.42 11.15 -14.51
C LEU A 117 5.25 12.38 -15.40
N ARG A 118 6.34 13.10 -15.66
CA ARG A 118 6.37 14.25 -16.56
C ARG A 118 6.03 13.85 -18.00
N LYS A 119 6.60 12.75 -18.50
CA LYS A 119 6.25 12.20 -19.82
C LYS A 119 4.80 11.73 -19.86
N MET A 120 4.29 11.08 -18.81
CA MET A 120 2.87 10.69 -18.75
C MET A 120 1.92 11.88 -18.88
N ALA A 121 2.24 13.00 -18.24
CA ALA A 121 1.43 14.22 -18.31
C ALA A 121 1.53 14.93 -19.67
N THR A 122 2.72 14.93 -20.28
CA THR A 122 3.02 15.74 -21.47
C THR A 122 2.71 15.00 -22.77
N GLU A 123 3.16 13.74 -22.87
CA GLU A 123 3.16 12.95 -24.11
C GLU A 123 1.97 11.99 -24.18
N ARG A 124 1.14 11.92 -23.13
CA ARG A 124 -0.01 11.00 -22.99
C ARG A 124 0.37 9.51 -23.09
N VAL A 125 1.63 9.17 -22.91
CA VAL A 125 2.10 7.79 -22.76
C VAL A 125 1.75 7.32 -21.35
N MET A 126 1.13 6.16 -21.20
CA MET A 126 0.84 5.60 -19.88
C MET A 126 1.72 4.39 -19.60
N TYR A 127 2.63 4.51 -18.63
CA TYR A 127 3.45 3.39 -18.16
C TYR A 127 2.73 2.55 -17.09
N PHE A 128 1.83 3.17 -16.32
CA PHE A 128 0.97 2.52 -15.32
C PHE A 128 -0.27 3.39 -15.03
N ASP A 129 -1.24 2.85 -14.28
CA ASP A 129 -2.42 3.60 -13.82
C ASP A 129 -2.11 4.43 -12.54
N PRO A 130 -2.10 5.77 -12.61
CA PRO A 130 -1.80 6.63 -11.45
C PRO A 130 -2.94 6.68 -10.44
N SER A 131 -4.15 6.23 -10.79
CA SER A 131 -5.33 6.31 -9.91
C SER A 131 -5.19 5.46 -8.65
N ALA A 132 -4.39 4.39 -8.73
CA ALA A 132 -4.14 3.53 -7.60
C ALA A 132 -3.11 4.11 -6.63
N LEU A 133 -2.25 5.02 -7.08
CA LEU A 133 -1.06 5.47 -6.34
C LEU A 133 -1.34 6.72 -5.51
N PHE A 134 -0.62 6.82 -4.40
CA PHE A 134 -0.67 7.97 -3.53
C PHE A 134 0.67 8.71 -3.56
N VAL A 135 0.58 10.01 -3.40
CA VAL A 135 1.71 10.90 -3.14
C VAL A 135 1.57 11.48 -1.72
N HIS A 136 2.60 12.18 -1.26
CA HIS A 136 2.67 12.79 0.08
C HIS A 136 1.30 13.35 0.57
N ARG A 137 0.97 13.09 1.85
CA ARG A 137 -0.31 13.45 2.52
C ARG A 137 -1.56 12.74 1.96
N HIS A 138 -1.44 11.49 1.53
CA HIS A 138 -2.58 10.68 1.05
C HIS A 138 -3.31 11.27 -0.18
N LYS A 139 -2.69 12.21 -0.89
CA LYS A 139 -3.25 12.74 -2.13
C LYS A 139 -3.09 11.71 -3.24
N GLN A 140 -4.07 11.60 -4.13
CA GLN A 140 -3.94 10.68 -5.26
C GLN A 140 -2.91 11.23 -6.25
N MET A 141 -2.11 10.35 -6.83
CA MET A 141 -1.11 10.74 -7.84
C MET A 141 -1.77 11.39 -9.06
N ARG A 142 -2.96 10.94 -9.45
CA ARG A 142 -3.74 11.56 -10.53
C ARG A 142 -3.97 13.05 -10.30
N ASP A 143 -4.31 13.46 -9.08
CA ASP A 143 -4.58 14.86 -8.76
C ASP A 143 -3.28 15.67 -8.82
N ALA A 144 -2.15 15.10 -8.37
CA ALA A 144 -0.84 15.74 -8.50
C ALA A 144 -0.40 15.91 -9.96
N LEU A 145 -0.68 14.92 -10.82
CA LEU A 145 -0.40 15.01 -12.26
C LEU A 145 -1.20 16.15 -12.91
N LEU A 146 -2.47 16.32 -12.54
CA LEU A 146 -3.32 17.41 -13.04
C LEU A 146 -2.82 18.78 -12.61
N GLU A 147 -2.18 18.87 -11.44
CA GLU A 147 -1.55 20.10 -10.94
C GLU A 147 -0.15 20.35 -11.52
N GLY A 148 0.38 19.44 -12.34
CA GLY A 148 1.74 19.54 -12.87
C GLY A 148 2.83 19.36 -11.82
N ARG A 149 2.52 18.67 -10.71
CA ARG A 149 3.47 18.40 -9.62
C ARG A 149 4.07 17.01 -9.74
N PHE A 150 5.35 16.97 -10.11
CA PHE A 150 6.12 15.73 -10.30
C PHE A 150 7.20 15.53 -9.23
N ASP A 151 7.40 16.53 -8.37
CA ASP A 151 8.35 16.60 -7.27
C ASP A 151 7.88 15.88 -5.99
N LEU A 152 6.78 15.13 -6.08
CA LEU A 152 6.12 14.56 -4.93
C LEU A 152 6.51 13.11 -4.71
N PRO A 153 6.93 12.73 -3.49
CA PRO A 153 7.32 11.36 -3.21
C PRO A 153 6.11 10.42 -3.26
N VAL A 154 6.35 9.24 -3.81
CA VAL A 154 5.33 8.21 -4.05
C VAL A 154 5.26 7.29 -2.84
N GLY A 155 4.05 6.99 -2.39
CA GLY A 155 3.87 6.18 -1.19
C GLY A 155 2.50 5.54 -1.08
N TYR A 156 2.21 5.05 0.11
CA TYR A 156 1.00 4.32 0.43
C TYR A 156 0.60 4.53 1.90
N PRO A 157 -0.71 4.48 2.21
CA PRO A 157 -1.17 4.41 3.60
C PRO A 157 -0.77 3.07 4.21
N ASP A 158 -0.22 3.08 5.42
CA ASP A 158 0.18 1.88 6.15
C ASP A 158 -1.03 0.93 6.31
N PRO A 159 -0.89 -0.36 5.92
CA PRO A 159 -2.01 -1.30 5.95
C PRO A 159 -2.50 -1.64 7.37
N VAL A 160 -1.64 -1.46 8.38
CA VAL A 160 -1.95 -1.64 9.81
C VAL A 160 -2.50 -0.36 10.39
N GLU A 161 -1.88 0.79 10.08
CA GLU A 161 -2.22 2.11 10.61
C GLU A 161 -2.50 3.13 9.50
N PRO A 162 -3.75 3.23 9.00
CA PRO A 162 -4.05 4.05 7.81
C PRO A 162 -3.72 5.54 7.90
N GLY A 163 -3.58 6.08 9.12
CA GLY A 163 -3.18 7.47 9.36
C GLY A 163 -1.68 7.72 9.15
N THR A 164 -0.89 6.66 9.02
CA THR A 164 0.55 6.72 8.78
C THR A 164 0.81 6.56 7.28
N PHE A 165 1.52 7.50 6.68
CA PHE A 165 1.95 7.42 5.29
C PHE A 165 3.37 6.86 5.20
N ARG A 166 3.59 5.89 4.31
CA ARG A 166 4.89 5.27 4.07
C ARG A 166 5.31 5.47 2.61
N TYR A 167 6.61 5.54 2.37
CA TYR A 167 7.17 5.69 1.03
C TYR A 167 7.58 4.34 0.45
N PHE A 168 7.47 4.20 -0.87
CA PHE A 168 8.09 3.07 -1.57
C PHE A 168 9.60 3.25 -1.61
N CYS A 169 10.33 2.15 -1.52
CA CYS A 169 11.78 2.13 -1.69
C CYS A 169 12.10 1.49 -3.03
N VAL A 170 13.03 2.06 -3.78
CA VAL A 170 13.45 1.55 -5.09
C VAL A 170 14.90 1.12 -5.00
N GLU A 171 15.15 -0.14 -5.37
CA GLU A 171 16.47 -0.74 -5.47
C GLU A 171 16.85 -0.83 -6.94
N TYR A 172 17.98 -0.24 -7.30
CA TYR A 172 18.59 -0.40 -8.61
C TYR A 172 19.87 -1.23 -8.51
N ASN A 173 19.92 -2.30 -9.30
CA ASN A 173 21.08 -3.15 -9.44
C ASN A 173 21.79 -2.85 -10.77
N ALA A 174 22.91 -2.15 -10.68
CA ALA A 174 23.69 -1.71 -11.85
C ALA A 174 24.31 -2.87 -12.66
N LEU A 175 24.55 -4.04 -12.06
CA LEU A 175 25.11 -5.18 -12.80
C LEU A 175 24.08 -5.86 -13.69
N SER A 176 22.90 -6.14 -13.14
CA SER A 176 21.83 -6.79 -13.89
C SER A 176 20.96 -5.80 -14.67
N ASP A 177 21.27 -4.51 -14.55
CA ASP A 177 20.45 -3.41 -15.07
C ASP A 177 18.96 -3.61 -14.74
N SER A 178 18.66 -3.83 -13.45
CA SER A 178 17.31 -4.17 -13.01
C SER A 178 16.88 -3.33 -11.81
N VAL A 179 15.57 -3.08 -11.74
CA VAL A 179 14.94 -2.33 -10.67
C VAL A 179 13.98 -3.23 -9.90
N LYS A 180 13.95 -3.07 -8.59
CA LYS A 180 12.91 -3.61 -7.71
C LYS A 180 12.31 -2.51 -6.86
N VAL A 181 11.02 -2.63 -6.57
CA VAL A 181 10.32 -1.73 -5.66
C VAL A 181 9.95 -2.52 -4.42
N HIS A 182 10.13 -1.91 -3.27
CA HIS A 182 9.87 -2.52 -1.98
C HIS A 182 8.89 -1.66 -1.20
N CYS A 183 8.02 -2.31 -0.44
CA CYS A 183 7.26 -1.64 0.61
C CYS A 183 8.05 -1.76 1.92
N ALA A 184 7.97 -0.76 2.80
CA ALA A 184 8.67 -0.77 4.08
C ALA A 184 8.30 -1.97 4.98
N ASP A 185 7.17 -2.63 4.72
CA ASP A 185 6.70 -3.79 5.48
C ASP A 185 7.32 -5.12 5.00
N SER A 186 7.85 -5.20 3.78
CA SER A 186 8.48 -6.45 3.29
C SER A 186 9.90 -6.64 3.80
N LEU A 187 10.47 -5.64 4.47
CA LEU A 187 11.89 -5.60 4.84
C LEU A 187 12.14 -5.79 6.34
N ASN A 188 11.09 -5.77 7.17
CA ASN A 188 11.22 -5.87 8.63
C ASN A 188 10.17 -6.81 9.23
N GLY A 189 10.63 -7.95 9.74
CA GLY A 189 9.92 -8.73 10.76
C GLY A 189 9.74 -7.99 12.10
N SER A 190 10.15 -6.71 12.19
CA SER A 190 9.96 -5.83 13.34
C SER A 190 9.29 -4.53 12.90
N THR A 191 8.01 -4.42 13.20
CA THR A 191 7.21 -3.21 12.98
C THR A 191 7.85 -2.01 13.67
N HIS A 192 8.24 -1.00 12.90
CA HIS A 192 8.52 0.33 13.42
C HIS A 192 7.27 0.84 14.15
N ARG A 193 7.35 1.03 15.46
CA ARG A 193 6.28 1.66 16.25
C ARG A 193 6.26 3.16 15.92
N PRO A 194 5.08 3.78 15.76
CA PRO A 194 4.95 5.23 15.74
C PRO A 194 5.08 5.73 17.17
N GLY A 195 6.08 6.58 17.46
CA GLY A 195 6.22 7.21 18.78
C GLY A 195 7.64 7.54 19.25
N THR A 196 8.69 7.06 18.59
CA THR A 196 10.08 7.44 18.91
C THR A 196 10.64 8.39 17.86
N ALA A 197 10.23 9.65 17.95
CA ALA A 197 11.07 10.77 17.57
C ALA A 197 11.49 11.47 18.87
N MET A 198 12.68 11.15 19.35
CA MET A 198 13.36 11.94 20.37
C MET A 198 14.82 12.07 19.96
N TYR A 199 15.21 13.30 19.62
CA TYR A 199 16.56 13.81 19.39
C TYR A 199 17.26 13.50 18.04
N GLY A 200 17.06 14.40 17.07
CA GLY A 200 18.18 15.21 16.56
C GLY A 200 19.38 14.55 15.87
N MET A 201 19.17 13.56 14.99
CA MET A 201 20.08 13.28 13.87
C MET A 201 19.29 12.90 12.60
N PRO A 202 19.61 13.48 11.43
CA PRO A 202 19.03 13.06 10.15
C PRO A 202 19.78 11.82 9.63
N ASP A 203 19.03 10.87 9.07
CA ASP A 203 19.52 9.68 8.37
C ASP A 203 20.31 8.63 9.18
N SER A 204 19.61 7.65 9.75
CA SER A 204 20.20 6.34 10.09
C SER A 204 19.33 5.21 9.52
N PHE A 205 19.43 5.09 8.19
CA PHE A 205 18.95 4.06 7.25
C PHE A 205 18.67 2.67 7.85
N GLN A 206 17.62 1.98 7.37
CA GLN A 206 17.68 0.52 7.14
C GLN A 206 16.60 0.01 6.16
N CYS A 207 16.97 -0.05 4.88
CA CYS A 207 16.73 -1.23 4.03
C CYS A 207 18.12 -1.88 3.84
N PRO A 208 18.32 -3.21 3.82
CA PRO A 208 17.61 -4.32 4.44
C PRO A 208 18.48 -4.96 5.57
N LYS A 209 18.02 -6.05 6.22
CA LYS A 209 18.90 -7.22 6.45
C LYS A 209 18.12 -8.53 6.31
N TRP A 210 18.36 -9.18 5.16
CA TRP A 210 18.26 -10.62 4.83
C TRP A 210 16.97 -11.37 5.18
#